data_AF-A0A5Q3S4N0-F1
#
_entry.id   AF-A0A5Q3S4N0-F1
#
_cell.length_a   1.000
_cell.length_b   1.000
_cell.length_c   1.000
_cell.angle_alpha   90.00
_cell.angle_beta   90.00
_cell.angle_gamma   90.00
#
_symmetry.space_group_name_H-M   'P 1'
#
loop_
_entity.id
_entity.type
_entity.pdbx_description
1 polymer ?
#
loop_
_entity_poly.entity_id
_entity_poly.type
_entity_poly.pdbx_seq_one_letter_code
_entity_poly.pdbx_strand_id
1 'polypeptide(L)'
;MKTNQIVKIGLSLLATSLLAACATKSNITPEGTTDNPVFPKPYSLTFNNDRGTFPTWDELDQMRPGLTKDDIYKILGRPHYDEGMVGVREWDYLFHFYTPGVGVDPDNTSGVEGITTCQYKVIYDKNKFARSFHWNPVFPEDAACPPPAPKAEPQVIIREVVTTPQRIRQ
;
A
#
# COMPACT_ATOMS: atom_id res chain seq x y z
N MET A 1 75.18 -20.71 -1.39
CA MET A 1 74.18 -20.39 -0.34
C MET A 1 73.62 -18.99 -0.60
N LYS A 2 72.41 -18.89 -1.18
CA LYS A 2 71.68 -17.64 -1.38
C LYS A 2 70.18 -17.90 -1.23
N THR A 3 69.71 -17.57 -0.03
CA THR A 3 68.43 -17.01 0.40
C THR A 3 67.11 -17.56 -0.19
N ASN A 4 66.41 -18.33 0.64
CA ASN A 4 64.97 -18.56 0.56
C ASN A 4 64.22 -17.28 0.96
N GLN A 5 63.30 -16.80 0.12
CA GLN A 5 62.29 -15.82 0.54
C GLN A 5 60.95 -16.16 -0.10
N ILE A 6 60.39 -17.30 0.34
CA ILE A 6 58.98 -17.63 0.20
C ILE A 6 58.29 -17.12 1.47
N VAL A 7 57.03 -16.68 1.32
CA VAL A 7 56.08 -16.21 2.34
C VAL A 7 56.11 -14.70 2.63
N LYS A 8 55.38 -13.94 1.81
CA LYS A 8 54.51 -12.85 2.29
C LYS A 8 53.20 -12.86 1.49
N ILE A 9 52.38 -13.89 1.73
CA ILE A 9 50.94 -13.85 1.43
C ILE A 9 50.25 -13.61 2.77
N GLY A 10 49.36 -12.63 2.82
CA GLY A 10 48.31 -12.54 3.83
C GLY A 10 48.38 -11.29 4.70
N LEU A 11 47.46 -10.36 4.44
CA LEU A 11 46.32 -10.05 5.32
C LEU A 11 45.96 -8.56 5.26
N SER A 12 45.22 -8.17 4.23
CA SER A 12 44.40 -6.95 4.28
C SER A 12 42.94 -7.37 4.11
N LEU A 13 42.40 -8.02 5.15
CA LEU A 13 40.99 -8.38 5.23
C LEU A 13 40.18 -7.12 5.63
N LEU A 14 39.24 -6.77 4.77
CA LEU A 14 37.91 -6.23 5.05
C LEU A 14 37.80 -5.21 6.19
N ALA A 15 37.85 -3.92 5.84
CA ALA A 15 37.03 -2.91 6.50
C ALA A 15 35.75 -2.72 5.67
N THR A 16 34.84 -3.69 5.69
CA THR A 16 33.47 -3.48 5.19
C THR A 16 32.75 -2.65 6.23
N SER A 17 32.63 -1.36 5.94
CA SER A 17 31.76 -0.42 6.65
C SER A 17 30.38 -1.05 6.87
N LEU A 18 29.95 -1.08 8.13
CA LEU A 18 28.57 -1.32 8.51
C LEU A 18 27.72 -0.16 7.96
N LEU A 19 27.34 -0.22 6.68
CA LEU A 19 26.19 0.55 6.21
C LEU A 19 24.95 -0.09 6.86
N ALA A 20 24.65 0.33 8.08
CA ALA A 20 23.31 0.18 8.61
C ALA A 20 22.41 1.02 7.70
N ALA A 21 21.87 0.39 6.65
CA ALA A 21 20.89 1.00 5.78
C ALA A 21 19.67 1.37 6.63
N CYS A 22 19.47 2.66 6.89
CA CYS A 22 18.24 3.17 7.48
C CYS A 22 17.09 2.93 6.48
N ALA A 23 16.48 1.75 6.52
CA ALA A 23 15.40 1.34 5.62
C ALA A 23 14.01 1.77 6.14
N THR A 24 13.92 2.82 6.93
CA THR A 24 12.65 3.30 7.49
C THR A 24 12.69 4.83 7.54
N LYS A 25 11.75 5.44 6.81
CA LYS A 25 11.57 6.89 6.63
C LYS A 25 10.97 7.51 7.89
N SER A 26 9.99 6.84 8.50
CA SER A 26 9.35 7.29 9.74
C SER A 26 10.15 6.88 10.98
N ASN A 27 10.08 7.68 12.06
CA ASN A 27 10.56 7.24 13.37
C ASN A 27 9.51 6.33 14.01
N ILE A 28 9.79 5.03 14.11
CA ILE A 28 8.82 4.01 14.55
C ILE A 28 9.24 3.41 15.89
N THR A 29 8.38 3.53 16.90
CA THR A 29 8.55 2.90 18.23
C THR A 29 8.63 1.37 18.11
N PRO A 30 9.25 0.64 19.06
CA PRO A 30 9.25 -0.83 19.04
C PRO A 30 7.86 -1.47 18.96
N GLU A 31 6.84 -0.79 19.48
CA GLU A 31 5.43 -1.19 19.51
C GLU A 31 4.71 -0.97 18.18
N GLY A 32 5.36 -0.38 17.17
CA GLY A 32 4.79 -0.21 15.83
C GLY A 32 3.88 1.01 15.72
N THR A 33 4.22 2.09 16.40
CA THR A 33 3.52 3.38 16.31
C THR A 33 4.47 4.49 15.89
N THR A 34 3.90 5.58 15.39
CA THR A 34 4.62 6.82 15.08
C THR A 34 3.63 7.98 15.17
N ASP A 35 4.09 9.10 15.72
CA ASP A 35 3.28 10.34 15.77
C ASP A 35 3.48 11.19 14.51
N ASN A 36 4.53 10.91 13.73
CA ASN A 36 4.91 11.67 12.55
C ASN A 36 5.20 10.71 11.38
N PRO A 37 4.15 10.11 10.77
CA PRO A 37 4.33 9.23 9.62
C PRO A 37 4.92 10.02 8.45
N VAL A 38 6.03 9.53 7.88
CA VAL A 38 6.68 10.14 6.72
C VAL A 38 6.30 9.36 5.47
N PHE A 39 5.54 10.00 4.59
CA PHE A 39 5.14 9.38 3.32
C PHE A 39 6.16 9.67 2.21
N PRO A 40 6.42 8.70 1.31
CA PRO A 40 7.19 8.95 0.10
C PRO A 40 6.50 9.95 -0.82
N LYS A 41 7.24 10.52 -1.78
CA LYS A 41 6.65 11.39 -2.81
C LYS A 41 5.52 10.64 -3.54
N PRO A 42 4.34 11.23 -3.75
CA PRO A 42 3.32 10.63 -4.61
C PRO A 42 3.88 10.26 -5.99
N TYR A 43 3.39 9.17 -6.57
CA TYR A 43 3.80 8.66 -7.89
C TYR A 43 5.27 8.24 -8.06
N SER A 44 6.11 8.28 -7.01
CA SER A 44 7.46 7.68 -7.06
C SER A 44 7.41 6.17 -6.73
N LEU A 45 6.59 5.43 -7.47
CA LEU A 45 6.31 4.02 -7.20
C LEU A 45 7.36 3.09 -7.81
N THR A 46 7.44 1.87 -7.28
CA THR A 46 8.15 0.73 -7.91
C THR A 46 7.17 -0.20 -8.64
N PHE A 47 5.95 0.27 -8.88
CA PHE A 47 4.90 -0.43 -9.60
C PHE A 47 4.96 -0.12 -11.09
N ASN A 48 4.23 -0.92 -11.88
CA ASN A 48 4.14 -0.70 -13.30
C ASN A 48 3.46 0.65 -13.62
N ASN A 49 4.01 1.36 -14.61
CA ASN A 49 3.55 2.68 -15.07
C ASN A 49 3.48 3.76 -13.98
N ASP A 50 4.22 3.61 -12.87
CA ASP A 50 4.21 4.56 -11.75
C ASP A 50 2.82 4.78 -11.13
N ARG A 51 1.95 3.77 -11.21
CA ARG A 51 0.55 3.84 -10.78
C ARG A 51 0.19 2.96 -9.58
N GLY A 52 -0.71 3.48 -8.76
CA GLY A 52 -1.31 2.78 -7.64
C GLY A 52 -2.37 1.77 -8.07
N THR A 53 -3.08 1.22 -7.09
CA THR A 53 -4.16 0.25 -7.31
C THR A 53 -5.50 0.79 -6.81
N PHE A 54 -6.58 0.11 -7.17
CA PHE A 54 -7.93 0.40 -6.67
C PHE A 54 -8.31 -0.70 -5.67
N PRO A 55 -8.08 -0.51 -4.36
CA PRO A 55 -8.47 -1.50 -3.37
C PRO A 55 -9.99 -1.58 -3.25
N THR A 56 -10.50 -2.75 -2.91
CA THR A 56 -11.88 -2.95 -2.53
C THR A 56 -12.10 -2.58 -1.06
N TRP A 57 -13.35 -2.26 -0.70
CA TRP A 57 -13.70 -1.99 0.70
C TRP A 57 -13.52 -3.21 1.59
N ASP A 58 -13.75 -4.41 1.07
CA ASP A 58 -13.57 -5.67 1.81
C ASP A 58 -12.08 -5.94 2.12
N GLU A 59 -11.17 -5.59 1.23
CA GLU A 59 -9.72 -5.66 1.49
C GLU A 59 -9.32 -4.66 2.58
N LEU A 60 -9.81 -3.42 2.51
CA LEU A 60 -9.52 -2.40 3.51
C LEU A 60 -10.14 -2.74 4.88
N ASP A 61 -11.31 -3.37 4.93
CA ASP A 61 -11.95 -3.77 6.18
C ASP A 61 -11.19 -4.91 6.88
N GLN A 62 -10.48 -5.75 6.13
CA GLN A 62 -9.62 -6.78 6.70
C GLN A 62 -8.36 -6.20 7.36
N MET A 63 -7.94 -4.98 7.02
CA MET A 63 -6.75 -4.35 7.58
C MET A 63 -6.96 -4.01 9.07
N ARG A 64 -6.31 -4.80 9.94
CA ARG A 64 -6.41 -4.70 11.40
C ARG A 64 -5.06 -4.92 12.08
N PRO A 65 -4.85 -4.39 13.31
CA PRO A 65 -3.64 -4.68 14.06
C PRO A 65 -3.47 -6.19 14.31
N GLY A 66 -2.24 -6.68 14.23
CA GLY A 66 -1.88 -8.09 14.43
C GLY A 66 -1.69 -8.89 13.15
N LEU A 67 -2.03 -8.35 11.98
CA LEU A 67 -1.75 -9.01 10.69
C LEU A 67 -0.24 -9.16 10.46
N THR A 68 0.13 -10.28 9.83
CA THR A 68 1.50 -10.48 9.35
C THR A 68 1.70 -9.78 8.00
N LYS A 69 2.97 -9.67 7.59
CA LYS A 69 3.32 -9.19 6.25
C LYS A 69 2.71 -10.05 5.14
N ASP A 70 2.63 -11.36 5.34
CA ASP A 70 2.07 -12.28 4.33
C ASP A 70 0.56 -12.15 4.21
N ASP A 71 -0.15 -11.92 5.32
CA ASP A 71 -1.58 -11.62 5.31
C ASP A 71 -1.85 -10.36 4.49
N ILE A 72 -1.07 -9.30 4.74
CA ILE A 72 -1.21 -8.03 4.03
C ILE A 72 -0.82 -8.18 2.56
N TYR A 73 0.19 -8.99 2.25
CA TYR A 73 0.53 -9.32 0.87
C TYR A 73 -0.63 -10.02 0.14
N LYS A 74 -1.38 -10.87 0.84
CA LYS A 74 -2.57 -11.52 0.30
C LYS A 74 -3.74 -10.55 0.14
N ILE A 75 -3.90 -9.60 1.05
CA ILE A 75 -5.04 -8.65 1.07
C ILE A 75 -4.82 -7.48 0.10
N LEU A 76 -3.67 -6.81 0.16
CA LEU A 76 -3.37 -5.58 -0.60
C LEU A 76 -2.32 -5.78 -1.69
N GLY A 77 -1.69 -6.95 -1.74
CA GLY A 77 -0.54 -7.18 -2.61
C GLY A 77 0.76 -6.64 -2.05
N ARG A 78 1.78 -6.63 -2.92
CA ARG A 78 3.10 -6.07 -2.58
C ARG A 78 2.98 -4.55 -2.37
N PRO A 79 3.80 -3.97 -1.47
CA PRO A 79 3.90 -2.53 -1.27
C PRO A 79 4.26 -1.78 -2.57
N HIS A 80 3.76 -0.57 -2.73
CA HIS A 80 3.91 0.18 -4.00
C HIS A 80 5.21 0.98 -4.07
N TYR A 81 5.81 1.29 -2.93
CA TYR A 81 7.04 2.09 -2.83
C TYR A 81 8.25 1.24 -2.47
N ASP A 82 9.44 1.79 -2.69
CA ASP A 82 10.66 1.19 -2.16
C ASP A 82 10.70 1.30 -0.64
N GLU A 83 11.06 0.18 -0.03
CA GLU A 83 11.07 -0.07 1.40
C GLU A 83 12.47 -0.19 1.97
N GLY A 84 13.49 -0.24 1.10
CA GLY A 84 14.84 -0.62 1.46
C GLY A 84 14.99 -2.11 1.73
N MET A 85 16.22 -2.54 2.02
CA MET A 85 16.59 -3.96 1.99
C MET A 85 16.62 -4.66 3.36
N VAL A 86 16.74 -3.92 4.47
CA VAL A 86 17.01 -4.53 5.79
C VAL A 86 16.12 -3.94 6.86
N GLY A 87 15.40 -4.79 7.58
CA GLY A 87 14.70 -4.38 8.79
C GLY A 87 13.42 -3.57 8.56
N VAL A 88 12.87 -3.52 7.35
CA VAL A 88 11.65 -2.77 6.97
C VAL A 88 10.50 -2.90 7.98
N ARG A 89 10.01 -1.78 8.50
CA ARG A 89 8.90 -1.68 9.47
C ARG A 89 7.76 -0.80 9.01
N GLU A 90 7.78 -0.34 7.78
CA GLU A 90 6.67 0.39 7.17
C GLU A 90 6.49 -0.05 5.73
N TRP A 91 5.25 -0.22 5.31
CA TRP A 91 4.84 -0.50 3.93
C TRP A 91 3.95 0.64 3.47
N ASP A 92 4.22 1.16 2.28
CA ASP A 92 3.48 2.27 1.70
C ASP A 92 2.75 1.83 0.43
N TYR A 93 1.54 2.34 0.26
CA TYR A 93 0.68 2.10 -0.88
C TYR A 93 0.14 3.42 -1.43
N LEU A 94 -0.14 3.43 -2.72
CA LEU A 94 -0.89 4.49 -3.39
C LEU A 94 -2.19 3.87 -3.90
N PHE A 95 -3.30 4.36 -3.39
CA PHE A 95 -4.63 3.84 -3.69
C PHE A 95 -5.49 4.90 -4.38
N HIS A 96 -6.33 4.42 -5.28
CA HIS A 96 -7.31 5.22 -6.01
C HIS A 96 -8.71 4.73 -5.66
N PHE A 97 -9.63 5.67 -5.48
CA PHE A 97 -11.03 5.41 -5.18
C PHE A 97 -11.92 6.14 -6.16
N TYR A 98 -12.96 5.48 -6.67
CA TYR A 98 -13.94 6.14 -7.52
C TYR A 98 -14.80 7.10 -6.70
N THR A 99 -14.67 8.39 -7.00
CA THR A 99 -15.33 9.50 -6.32
C THR A 99 -15.90 10.46 -7.38
N PRO A 100 -17.15 10.23 -7.84
CA PRO A 100 -17.78 11.08 -8.85
C PRO A 100 -17.76 12.57 -8.45
N GLY A 101 -17.45 13.43 -9.41
CA GLY A 101 -17.37 14.88 -9.19
C GLY A 101 -15.99 15.40 -8.77
N VAL A 102 -15.04 14.52 -8.47
CA VAL A 102 -13.62 14.89 -8.37
C VAL A 102 -13.03 15.09 -9.77
N GLY A 103 -12.19 16.12 -9.93
CA GLY A 103 -11.50 16.41 -11.19
C GLY A 103 -10.49 15.34 -11.59
N VAL A 104 -9.76 15.62 -12.67
CA VAL A 104 -8.64 14.76 -13.10
C VAL A 104 -7.42 15.07 -12.25
N ASP A 105 -6.83 14.03 -11.68
CA ASP A 105 -5.55 14.14 -10.98
C ASP A 105 -4.44 14.46 -12.01
N PRO A 106 -3.81 15.64 -11.94
CA PRO A 106 -2.86 16.11 -12.95
C PRO A 106 -1.57 15.28 -12.99
N ASP A 107 -1.20 14.65 -11.88
CA ASP A 107 0.01 13.83 -11.78
C ASP A 107 -0.29 12.35 -12.10
N ASN A 108 -1.57 11.98 -12.19
CA ASN A 108 -1.98 10.63 -12.55
C ASN A 108 -2.06 10.44 -14.06
N THR A 109 -1.13 9.66 -14.61
CA THR A 109 -1.01 9.38 -16.05
C THR A 109 -2.10 8.45 -16.61
N SER A 110 -3.03 7.99 -15.77
CA SER A 110 -4.10 7.09 -16.18
C SER A 110 -5.19 7.69 -17.05
N GLY A 111 -5.40 9.00 -16.93
CA GLY A 111 -6.55 9.68 -17.51
C GLY A 111 -7.92 9.25 -16.93
N VAL A 112 -7.94 8.53 -15.80
CA VAL A 112 -9.20 8.17 -15.13
C VAL A 112 -9.67 9.37 -14.33
N GLU A 113 -10.82 9.91 -14.69
CA GLU A 113 -11.46 11.01 -13.98
C GLU A 113 -12.28 10.53 -12.77
N GLY A 114 -12.67 11.45 -11.89
CA GLY A 114 -13.53 11.11 -10.75
C GLY A 114 -12.85 10.16 -9.79
N ILE A 115 -11.57 10.38 -9.50
CA ILE A 115 -10.80 9.57 -8.55
C ILE A 115 -10.24 10.40 -7.41
N THR A 116 -10.34 9.87 -6.19
CA THR A 116 -9.55 10.34 -5.06
C THR A 116 -8.32 9.45 -4.94
N THR A 117 -7.13 10.06 -4.91
CA THR A 117 -5.86 9.38 -4.68
C THR A 117 -5.44 9.59 -3.22
N CYS A 118 -5.15 8.49 -2.53
CA CYS A 118 -4.67 8.49 -1.15
C CYS A 118 -3.43 7.61 -1.03
N GLN A 119 -2.47 8.02 -0.21
CA GLN A 119 -1.46 7.11 0.29
C GLN A 119 -1.94 6.40 1.55
N TYR A 120 -1.56 5.14 1.67
CA TYR A 120 -1.83 4.32 2.83
C TYR A 120 -0.54 3.71 3.35
N LYS A 121 -0.26 3.90 4.63
CA LYS A 121 0.94 3.40 5.29
C LYS A 121 0.57 2.39 6.36
N VAL A 122 1.21 1.24 6.33
CA VAL A 122 1.16 0.22 7.37
C VAL A 122 2.45 0.26 8.17
N ILE A 123 2.36 0.41 9.49
CA ILE A 123 3.49 0.35 10.40
C ILE A 123 3.49 -0.98 11.16
N TYR A 124 4.68 -1.58 11.26
CA TYR A 124 4.92 -2.86 11.93
C TYR A 124 5.68 -2.70 13.24
N ASP A 125 5.37 -3.51 14.25
CA ASP A 125 6.20 -3.64 15.44
C ASP A 125 7.56 -4.30 15.15
N LYS A 126 8.39 -4.43 16.19
CA LYS A 126 9.70 -5.11 16.10
C LYS A 126 9.59 -6.57 15.65
N ASN A 127 8.44 -7.22 15.89
CA ASN A 127 8.15 -8.60 15.56
C ASN A 127 7.45 -8.75 14.19
N LYS A 128 7.31 -7.66 13.43
CA LYS A 128 6.70 -7.63 12.09
C LYS A 128 5.20 -7.91 12.06
N PHE A 129 4.48 -7.62 13.14
CA PHE A 129 3.02 -7.52 13.11
C PHE A 129 2.58 -6.09 12.83
N ALA A 130 1.57 -5.91 11.99
CA ALA A 130 0.99 -4.60 11.71
C ALA A 130 0.33 -4.03 12.97
N ARG A 131 0.46 -2.73 13.21
CA ARG A 131 0.00 -2.09 14.46
C ARG A 131 -0.73 -0.79 14.23
N SER A 132 -0.19 0.09 13.40
CA SER A 132 -0.83 1.36 13.09
C SER A 132 -0.91 1.56 11.58
N PHE A 133 -1.94 2.29 11.17
CA PHE A 133 -2.31 2.51 9.79
C PHE A 133 -2.57 4.00 9.61
N HIS A 134 -1.99 4.58 8.58
CA HIS A 134 -2.03 6.03 8.37
C HIS A 134 -2.45 6.33 6.94
N TRP A 135 -3.27 7.35 6.79
CA TRP A 135 -3.73 7.84 5.50
C TRP A 135 -3.13 9.22 5.24
N ASN A 136 -2.76 9.48 3.99
CA ASN A 136 -2.34 10.79 3.53
C ASN A 136 -3.08 11.13 2.22
N PRO A 137 -3.82 12.24 2.15
CA PRO A 137 -4.43 12.68 0.91
C PRO A 137 -3.35 13.11 -0.10
N VAL A 138 -3.54 12.69 -1.34
CA VAL A 138 -2.69 13.10 -2.48
C VAL A 138 -3.47 13.97 -3.43
N PHE A 139 -4.66 13.50 -3.83
CA PHE A 139 -5.51 14.25 -4.74
C PHE A 139 -7.00 13.96 -4.50
N PRO A 140 -7.83 15.00 -4.32
CA PRO A 140 -7.46 16.36 -3.92
C PRO A 140 -6.65 16.38 -2.61
N GLU A 141 -5.79 17.39 -2.43
CA GLU A 141 -4.91 17.47 -1.24
C GLU A 141 -5.69 17.58 0.09
N ASP A 142 -6.91 18.08 0.05
CA ASP A 142 -7.81 18.26 1.19
C ASP A 142 -8.88 17.15 1.31
N ALA A 143 -8.77 16.09 0.51
CA ALA A 143 -9.74 15.00 0.51
C ALA A 143 -9.70 14.19 1.81
N ALA A 144 -10.86 13.63 2.19
CA ALA A 144 -10.93 12.59 3.21
C ALA A 144 -10.36 11.28 2.64
N CYS A 145 -9.45 10.64 3.38
CA CYS A 145 -8.83 9.37 2.99
C CYS A 145 -9.05 8.28 4.06
N PRO A 146 -9.56 7.09 3.66
CA PRO A 146 -10.19 6.83 2.37
C PRO A 146 -11.49 7.66 2.27
N PRO A 147 -12.00 7.95 1.06
CA PRO A 147 -13.29 8.63 0.94
C PRO A 147 -14.41 7.77 1.56
N PRO A 148 -15.60 8.35 1.85
CA PRO A 148 -16.71 7.56 2.34
C PRO A 148 -17.06 6.42 1.38
N ALA A 149 -17.21 5.20 1.91
CA ALA A 149 -17.62 4.06 1.09
C ALA A 149 -18.96 4.35 0.38
N PRO A 150 -19.12 3.98 -0.90
CA PRO A 150 -20.40 4.08 -1.59
C PRO A 150 -21.47 3.35 -0.78
N LYS A 151 -22.57 4.03 -0.47
CA LYS A 151 -23.73 3.37 0.15
C LYS A 151 -24.26 2.36 -0.85
N ALA A 152 -24.32 1.09 -0.47
CA ALA A 152 -25.00 0.08 -1.26
C ALA A 152 -26.48 0.48 -1.37
N GLU A 153 -26.90 0.98 -2.53
CA GLU A 153 -28.32 1.17 -2.81
C GLU A 153 -28.97 -0.22 -2.89
N PRO A 154 -30.06 -0.48 -2.15
CA PRO A 154 -30.76 -1.75 -2.25
C PRO A 154 -31.19 -1.97 -3.71
N GLN A 155 -30.71 -3.04 -4.33
CA GLN A 155 -31.15 -3.48 -5.64
C GLN A 155 -32.67 -3.76 -5.57
N VAL A 156 -33.49 -2.87 -6.12
CA VAL A 156 -34.94 -3.08 -6.21
C VAL A 156 -35.17 -4.20 -7.23
N ILE A 157 -35.37 -5.43 -6.77
CA ILE A 157 -35.79 -6.54 -7.62
C ILE A 157 -37.23 -6.28 -8.02
N ILE A 158 -37.43 -5.65 -9.18
CA ILE A 158 -38.75 -5.57 -9.81
C ILE A 158 -39.10 -6.99 -10.25
N ARG A 159 -39.88 -7.70 -9.43
CA ARG A 159 -40.50 -8.95 -9.86
C ARG A 159 -41.54 -8.61 -10.91
N GLU A 160 -41.18 -8.81 -12.17
CA GLU A 160 -42.14 -8.72 -13.27
C GLU A 160 -43.17 -9.84 -13.10
N VAL A 161 -44.39 -9.48 -12.66
CA VAL A 161 -45.50 -10.43 -12.53
C VAL A 161 -46.01 -10.68 -13.94
N VAL A 162 -45.53 -11.75 -14.57
CA VAL A 162 -46.06 -12.22 -15.86
C VAL A 162 -47.47 -12.76 -15.62
N THR A 163 -48.49 -11.93 -15.83
CA THR A 163 -49.89 -12.35 -15.85
C THR A 163 -50.09 -13.36 -16.98
N THR A 164 -50.28 -14.63 -16.61
CA THR A 164 -50.58 -15.68 -17.58
C THR A 164 -52.03 -15.51 -18.05
N PRO A 165 -52.30 -15.42 -19.36
CA PRO A 165 -53.67 -15.26 -19.85
C PRO A 165 -54.50 -16.51 -19.53
N GLN A 166 -55.65 -16.28 -18.88
CA GLN A 166 -56.58 -17.31 -18.47
C GLN A 166 -57.20 -17.95 -19.71
N ARG A 167 -56.88 -19.22 -19.97
CA ARG A 167 -57.39 -19.98 -21.12
C ARG A 167 -58.88 -20.25 -20.91
N ILE A 168 -59.74 -19.48 -21.57
CA ILE A 168 -61.19 -19.73 -21.61
C ILE A 168 -61.40 -21.04 -22.40
N ARG A 169 -61.89 -22.08 -21.72
CA ARG A 169 -62.38 -23.30 -22.37
C ARG A 169 -63.75 -22.98 -22.99
N GLN A 170 -63.87 -23.18 -24.30
CA GLN A 170 -65.15 -23.45 -24.96
C GLN A 170 -65.37 -24.96 -25.04
#